data_AF-A0A349TD20-F1
#
_entry.id   AF-A0A349TD20-F1
#
_cell.length_a   1.000
_cell.length_b   1.000
_cell.length_c   1.000
_cell.angle_alpha   90.00
_cell.angle_beta   90.00
_cell.angle_gamma   90.00
#
_symmetry.space_group_name_H-M   'P 1'
#
loop_
_entity.id
_entity.type
_entity.pdbx_description
1 polymer ?
#
loop_
_entity_poly.entity_id
_entity_poly.type
_entity_poly.pdbx_seq_one_letter_code
_entity_poly.pdbx_strand_id
1 'polypeptide(L)'
;GYPVNVVPGVGSASDGNYEELAALIQDSERGRQLIRLVRSSNALASIKTVAAYGELFNSAYWASRPYRGMESHLSNACQALAEYLTKDDRTGVFRRLASRLRVDALKLHRLLALIPDENPLEERENIRRSIGAAQALRLALLQHMFIKIVSIPAFSRANDISRDDVLEMVFTLRIEDALAQLRRAYPTDYPQITDFAVDMPSDYPESGGQGYELIRRDYIDPIERANELALRLSTSIANAFGAHG
;
A
#
# COMPACT_ATOMS: atom_id res chain seq x y z
N GLY A 1 -10.38 4.52 -1.28
CA GLY A 1 -10.21 3.11 -1.69
C GLY A 1 -11.44 2.67 -2.47
N TYR A 2 -11.65 1.37 -2.61
CA TYR A 2 -12.86 0.81 -3.22
C TYR A 2 -13.37 -0.33 -2.31
N PRO A 3 -14.57 -0.22 -1.70
CA PRO A 3 -15.10 -1.23 -0.77
C PRO A 3 -15.48 -2.54 -1.49
N VAL A 4 -14.48 -3.42 -1.68
CA VAL A 4 -14.64 -4.67 -2.44
C VAL A 4 -15.57 -5.68 -1.77
N ASN A 5 -15.83 -5.51 -0.48
CA ASN A 5 -16.73 -6.34 0.31
C ASN A 5 -18.20 -5.88 0.27
N VAL A 6 -18.49 -4.72 -0.33
CA VAL A 6 -19.84 -4.14 -0.36
C VAL A 6 -20.36 -3.91 -1.78
N VAL A 7 -19.53 -3.38 -2.67
CA VAL A 7 -19.99 -2.89 -3.98
C VAL A 7 -19.93 -3.95 -5.08
N PRO A 8 -18.83 -4.69 -5.26
CA PRO A 8 -18.70 -5.68 -6.34
C PRO A 8 -19.78 -6.75 -6.36
N GLY A 9 -20.16 -7.12 -7.57
CA GLY A 9 -21.05 -8.26 -7.83
C GLY A 9 -22.51 -7.85 -7.96
N VAL A 10 -22.91 -6.72 -7.37
CA VAL A 10 -24.28 -6.18 -7.51
C VAL A 10 -24.59 -5.86 -8.98
N GLY A 11 -23.65 -5.20 -9.67
CA GLY A 11 -23.81 -4.89 -11.08
C GLY A 11 -23.89 -6.14 -11.94
N SER A 12 -23.00 -7.11 -11.72
CA SER A 12 -22.98 -8.38 -12.44
C SER A 12 -24.23 -9.23 -12.17
N ALA A 13 -24.76 -9.23 -10.95
CA ALA A 13 -26.00 -9.92 -10.60
C ALA A 13 -27.24 -9.29 -11.23
N SER A 14 -27.17 -8.02 -11.63
CA SER A 14 -28.26 -7.29 -12.28
C SER A 14 -28.26 -7.44 -13.80
N ASP A 15 -27.23 -8.07 -14.37
CA ASP A 15 -27.02 -8.09 -15.81
C ASP A 15 -28.12 -8.88 -16.53
N GLY A 16 -28.80 -8.20 -17.45
CA GLY A 16 -29.90 -8.78 -18.24
C GLY A 16 -31.29 -8.60 -17.63
N ASN A 17 -31.41 -8.25 -16.34
CA ASN A 17 -32.71 -8.15 -15.63
C ASN A 17 -32.84 -6.83 -14.84
N TYR A 18 -32.37 -5.71 -15.41
CA TYR A 18 -32.25 -4.44 -14.67
C TYR A 18 -33.59 -3.89 -14.20
N GLU A 19 -34.61 -3.91 -15.06
CA GLU A 19 -35.94 -3.36 -14.79
C GLU A 19 -36.70 -4.17 -13.74
N GLU A 20 -36.72 -5.50 -13.88
CA GLU A 20 -37.36 -6.41 -12.93
C GLU A 20 -36.71 -6.32 -11.55
N LEU A 21 -35.38 -6.29 -11.50
CA LEU A 21 -34.65 -6.15 -10.25
C LEU A 21 -34.86 -4.78 -9.61
N ALA A 22 -34.89 -3.71 -10.41
CA ALA A 22 -35.17 -2.36 -9.93
C ALA A 22 -36.58 -2.25 -9.31
N ALA A 23 -37.59 -2.84 -9.95
CA ALA A 23 -38.94 -2.91 -9.40
C ALA A 23 -38.98 -3.69 -8.08
N LEU A 24 -38.37 -4.89 -8.04
CA LEU A 24 -38.28 -5.71 -6.83
C LEU A 24 -37.59 -4.95 -5.68
N ILE A 25 -36.50 -4.24 -5.99
CA ILE A 25 -35.78 -3.43 -5.00
C ILE A 25 -36.68 -2.32 -4.45
N GLN A 26 -37.45 -1.64 -5.30
CA GLN A 26 -38.31 -0.53 -4.89
C GLN A 26 -39.46 -1.01 -3.99
N ASP A 27 -40.05 -2.15 -4.31
CA ASP A 27 -41.16 -2.74 -3.54
C ASP A 27 -40.69 -3.41 -2.24
N SER A 28 -39.40 -3.71 -2.11
CA SER A 28 -38.82 -4.36 -0.93
C SER A 28 -38.11 -3.38 0.00
N GLU A 29 -38.56 -3.27 1.26
CA GLU A 29 -37.84 -2.49 2.26
C GLU A 29 -36.38 -2.96 2.44
N ARG A 30 -36.16 -4.28 2.48
CA ARG A 30 -34.83 -4.87 2.54
C ARG A 30 -34.02 -4.55 1.29
N GLY A 31 -34.62 -4.63 0.11
CA GLY A 31 -33.98 -4.25 -1.16
C GLY A 31 -33.49 -2.79 -1.13
N ARG A 32 -34.35 -1.86 -0.70
CA ARG A 32 -34.00 -0.45 -0.51
C ARG A 32 -32.87 -0.27 0.50
N GLN A 33 -32.88 -0.98 1.63
CA GLN A 33 -31.80 -0.94 2.62
C GLN A 33 -30.45 -1.39 2.02
N LEU A 34 -30.42 -2.48 1.27
CA LEU A 34 -29.21 -2.98 0.62
C LEU A 34 -28.68 -1.98 -0.41
N ILE A 35 -29.54 -1.43 -1.26
CA ILE A 35 -29.13 -0.43 -2.25
C ILE A 35 -28.66 0.87 -1.60
N ARG A 36 -29.25 1.30 -0.47
CA ARG A 36 -28.73 2.43 0.30
C ARG A 36 -27.29 2.20 0.75
N LEU A 37 -26.98 1.02 1.32
CA LEU A 37 -25.61 0.66 1.72
C LEU A 37 -24.63 0.67 0.53
N VAL A 38 -25.04 0.10 -0.61
CA VAL A 38 -24.24 0.07 -1.84
C VAL A 38 -24.01 1.49 -2.36
N ARG A 39 -25.04 2.34 -2.41
CA ARG A 39 -24.94 3.75 -2.84
C ARG A 39 -24.00 4.55 -1.94
N SER A 40 -24.16 4.47 -0.61
CA SER A 40 -23.31 5.17 0.34
C SER A 40 -21.84 4.76 0.18
N SER A 41 -21.57 3.46 0.02
CA SER A 41 -20.20 2.95 -0.18
C SER A 41 -19.63 3.37 -1.55
N ASN A 42 -20.43 3.25 -2.61
CA ASN A 42 -20.03 3.59 -3.97
C ASN A 42 -19.83 5.11 -4.16
N ALA A 43 -20.56 5.95 -3.41
CA ALA A 43 -20.43 7.40 -3.46
C ALA A 43 -18.98 7.84 -3.20
N LEU A 44 -18.26 7.16 -2.33
CA LEU A 44 -16.87 7.46 -1.95
C LEU A 44 -15.82 6.59 -2.66
N ALA A 45 -16.26 5.57 -3.40
CA ALA A 45 -15.38 4.57 -3.99
C ALA A 45 -14.53 5.12 -5.16
N SER A 46 -13.33 4.56 -5.30
CA SER A 46 -12.39 4.90 -6.38
C SER A 46 -11.62 3.65 -6.83
N ILE A 47 -12.01 3.10 -7.99
CA ILE A 47 -11.27 2.01 -8.64
C ILE A 47 -9.89 2.49 -9.10
N LYS A 48 -9.74 3.78 -9.43
CA LYS A 48 -8.45 4.39 -9.76
C LYS A 48 -7.45 4.25 -8.62
N THR A 49 -7.92 4.36 -7.37
CA THR A 49 -7.06 4.13 -6.20
C THR A 49 -6.56 2.68 -6.15
N VAL A 50 -7.41 1.68 -6.43
CA VAL A 50 -6.98 0.27 -6.49
C VAL A 50 -5.91 0.07 -7.56
N ALA A 51 -6.11 0.64 -8.76
CA ALA A 51 -5.11 0.59 -9.82
C ALA A 51 -3.79 1.26 -9.42
N ALA A 52 -3.84 2.40 -8.71
CA ALA A 52 -2.67 3.12 -8.25
C ALA A 52 -1.81 2.32 -7.25
N TYR A 53 -2.42 1.52 -6.37
CA TYR A 53 -1.66 0.58 -5.53
C TYR A 53 -0.94 -0.49 -6.36
N GLY A 54 -1.54 -0.94 -7.46
CA GLY A 54 -0.89 -1.88 -8.38
C GLY A 54 0.33 -1.30 -9.11
N GLU A 55 0.40 0.02 -9.27
CA GLU A 55 1.55 0.70 -9.90
C GLU A 55 2.78 0.73 -8.99
N LEU A 56 2.64 0.46 -7.67
CA LEU A 56 3.79 0.26 -6.79
C LEU A 56 4.66 -0.93 -7.21
N PHE A 57 4.08 -1.90 -7.91
CA PHE A 57 4.76 -3.10 -8.39
C PHE A 57 5.16 -3.00 -9.87
N ASN A 58 4.95 -1.85 -10.50
CA ASN A 58 5.24 -1.67 -11.93
C ASN A 58 6.73 -1.33 -12.12
N SER A 59 7.51 -2.27 -12.64
CA SER A 59 8.94 -2.06 -12.93
C SER A 59 9.21 -0.85 -13.84
N ALA A 60 8.36 -0.61 -14.86
CA ALA A 60 8.51 0.51 -15.77
C ALA A 60 8.25 1.87 -15.09
N TYR A 61 7.36 1.92 -14.09
CA TYR A 61 7.14 3.12 -13.30
C TYR A 61 8.42 3.52 -12.55
N TRP A 62 9.05 2.56 -11.88
CA TRP A 62 10.29 2.81 -11.14
C TRP A 62 11.47 3.14 -12.04
N ALA A 63 11.66 2.41 -13.15
CA ALA A 63 12.73 2.68 -14.11
C ALA A 63 12.63 4.08 -14.73
N SER A 64 11.41 4.59 -14.95
CA SER A 64 11.20 5.90 -15.58
C SER A 64 11.18 7.08 -14.62
N ARG A 65 10.98 6.86 -13.31
CA ARG A 65 10.93 7.92 -12.30
C ARG A 65 12.18 8.82 -12.27
N PRO A 66 13.42 8.31 -12.22
CA PRO A 66 14.63 9.15 -12.23
C PRO A 66 15.03 9.62 -13.64
N TYR A 67 14.45 9.05 -14.69
CA TYR A 67 14.94 9.17 -16.07
C TYR A 67 14.93 10.59 -16.64
N ARG A 68 14.01 11.46 -16.19
CA ARG A 68 13.89 12.85 -16.68
C ARG A 68 14.83 13.85 -16.00
N GLY A 69 15.89 13.39 -15.33
CA GLY A 69 16.82 14.25 -14.60
C GLY A 69 16.24 14.87 -13.32
N MET A 70 15.02 14.47 -12.95
CA MET A 70 14.38 14.78 -11.66
C MET A 70 14.77 13.66 -10.68
N GLU A 71 15.07 14.01 -9.42
CA GLU A 71 15.38 13.02 -8.37
C GLU A 71 16.59 12.10 -8.64
N SER A 72 17.70 12.61 -9.19
CA SER A 72 18.91 11.81 -9.48
C SER A 72 19.44 10.99 -8.29
N HIS A 73 19.29 11.51 -7.08
CA HIS A 73 19.63 10.83 -5.82
C HIS A 73 18.86 9.52 -5.57
N LEU A 74 17.75 9.27 -6.30
CA LEU A 74 16.95 8.05 -6.21
C LEU A 74 17.27 7.03 -7.31
N SER A 75 18.17 7.36 -8.26
CA SER A 75 18.40 6.56 -9.47
C SER A 75 18.74 5.10 -9.15
N ASN A 76 19.72 4.87 -8.27
CA ASN A 76 20.16 3.52 -7.91
C ASN A 76 19.06 2.71 -7.22
N ALA A 77 18.31 3.34 -6.30
CA ALA A 77 17.21 2.70 -5.60
C ALA A 77 16.07 2.32 -6.56
N CYS A 78 15.71 3.22 -7.46
CA CYS A 78 14.68 2.99 -8.47
C CYS A 78 15.09 1.91 -9.47
N GLN A 79 16.37 1.87 -9.88
CA GLN A 79 16.91 0.81 -10.72
C GLN A 79 16.81 -0.55 -10.03
N ALA A 80 17.31 -0.67 -8.79
CA ALA A 80 17.25 -1.91 -8.02
C ALA A 80 15.82 -2.42 -7.86
N LEU A 81 14.88 -1.52 -7.57
CA LEU A 81 13.47 -1.86 -7.44
C LEU A 81 12.84 -2.28 -8.78
N ALA A 82 13.19 -1.62 -9.88
CA ALA A 82 12.71 -2.00 -11.22
C ALA A 82 13.22 -3.38 -11.65
N GLU A 83 14.50 -3.67 -11.41
CA GLU A 83 15.11 -4.98 -11.68
C GLU A 83 14.41 -6.07 -10.85
N TYR A 84 14.19 -5.83 -9.56
CA TYR A 84 13.46 -6.74 -8.68
C TYR A 84 12.05 -7.05 -9.20
N LEU A 85 11.31 -6.01 -9.57
CA LEU A 85 9.91 -6.12 -10.00
C LEU A 85 9.73 -6.62 -11.44
N THR A 86 10.81 -6.83 -12.19
CA THR A 86 10.71 -7.27 -13.60
C THR A 86 10.02 -8.64 -13.75
N LYS A 87 10.10 -9.49 -12.72
CA LYS A 87 9.46 -10.81 -12.71
C LYS A 87 8.14 -10.85 -11.92
N ASP A 88 7.66 -9.70 -11.47
CA ASP A 88 6.50 -9.58 -10.59
C ASP A 88 5.18 -9.42 -11.38
N ASP A 89 4.18 -10.29 -11.15
CA ASP A 89 2.86 -10.19 -11.81
C ASP A 89 1.83 -9.40 -10.99
N ARG A 90 2.14 -8.87 -9.80
CA ARG A 90 1.18 -8.13 -8.97
C ARG A 90 0.55 -6.98 -9.75
N THR A 91 1.33 -6.21 -10.52
CA THR A 91 0.76 -5.16 -11.39
C THR A 91 -0.25 -5.71 -12.39
N GLY A 92 0.02 -6.87 -13.01
CA GLY A 92 -0.92 -7.56 -13.89
C GLY A 92 -2.20 -7.98 -13.17
N VAL A 93 -2.07 -8.59 -11.99
CA VAL A 93 -3.20 -8.98 -11.12
C VAL A 93 -4.06 -7.77 -10.76
N PHE A 94 -3.45 -6.68 -10.30
CA PHE A 94 -4.15 -5.44 -9.95
C PHE A 94 -4.88 -4.84 -11.17
N ARG A 95 -4.26 -4.83 -12.35
CA ARG A 95 -4.89 -4.35 -13.59
C ARG A 95 -6.11 -5.20 -13.95
N ARG A 96 -5.99 -6.53 -13.92
CA ARG A 96 -7.11 -7.45 -14.19
C ARG A 96 -8.25 -7.27 -13.17
N LEU A 97 -7.92 -7.17 -11.88
CA LEU A 97 -8.89 -6.89 -10.82
C LEU A 97 -9.61 -5.57 -11.08
N ALA A 98 -8.87 -4.48 -11.29
CA ALA A 98 -9.44 -3.16 -11.53
C ALA A 98 -10.30 -3.12 -12.81
N SER A 99 -9.98 -3.90 -13.84
CA SER A 99 -10.84 -4.06 -15.03
C SER A 99 -12.14 -4.78 -14.71
N ARG A 100 -12.11 -5.88 -13.95
CA ARG A 100 -13.34 -6.58 -13.51
C ARG A 100 -14.25 -5.67 -12.67
N LEU A 101 -13.67 -4.94 -11.72
CA LEU A 101 -14.38 -3.95 -10.91
C LEU A 101 -15.02 -2.85 -11.76
N ARG A 102 -14.36 -2.40 -12.84
CA ARG A 102 -14.92 -1.38 -13.75
C ARG A 102 -16.11 -1.92 -14.52
N VAL A 103 -16.03 -3.14 -15.05
CA VAL A 103 -17.15 -3.77 -15.75
C VAL A 103 -18.36 -3.91 -14.83
N ASP A 104 -18.14 -4.40 -13.61
CA ASP A 104 -19.20 -4.52 -12.61
C ASP A 104 -19.80 -3.15 -12.25
N ALA A 105 -18.95 -2.14 -12.03
CA ALA A 105 -19.41 -0.79 -11.73
C ALA A 105 -20.24 -0.17 -12.86
N LEU A 106 -19.90 -0.43 -14.13
CA LEU A 106 -20.71 0.02 -15.28
C LEU A 106 -22.12 -0.58 -15.24
N LYS A 107 -22.24 -1.87 -14.93
CA LYS A 107 -23.53 -2.54 -14.77
C LYS A 107 -24.29 -2.02 -13.56
N LEU A 108 -23.61 -1.81 -12.44
CA LEU A 108 -24.19 -1.20 -11.25
C LEU A 108 -24.76 0.19 -11.56
N HIS A 109 -24.04 1.02 -12.33
CA HIS A 109 -24.54 2.34 -12.74
C HIS A 109 -25.83 2.26 -13.56
N ARG A 110 -25.99 1.24 -14.41
CA ARG A 110 -27.24 1.01 -15.16
C ARG A 110 -28.39 0.67 -14.21
N LEU A 111 -28.19 -0.25 -13.26
CA LEU A 111 -29.20 -0.57 -12.25
C LEU A 111 -29.59 0.68 -11.43
N LEU A 112 -28.60 1.41 -10.93
CA LEU A 112 -28.82 2.59 -10.09
C LEU A 112 -29.49 3.75 -10.84
N ALA A 113 -29.47 3.76 -12.18
CA ALA A 113 -30.22 4.74 -12.96
C ALA A 113 -31.74 4.49 -12.92
N LEU A 114 -32.17 3.27 -12.61
CA LEU A 114 -33.59 2.88 -12.54
C LEU A 114 -34.20 3.01 -11.15
N ILE A 115 -33.38 3.26 -10.12
CA ILE A 115 -33.81 3.32 -8.72
C ILE A 115 -33.60 4.75 -8.20
N PRO A 116 -34.63 5.43 -7.67
CA PRO A 116 -34.48 6.76 -7.08
C PRO A 116 -33.39 6.80 -6.00
N ASP A 117 -32.66 7.90 -5.94
CA ASP A 117 -31.69 8.15 -4.87
C ASP A 117 -32.36 8.93 -3.73
N GLU A 118 -32.81 8.21 -2.70
CA GLU A 118 -33.53 8.79 -1.56
C GLU A 118 -32.63 9.62 -0.62
N ASN A 119 -31.32 9.39 -0.61
CA ASN A 119 -30.39 9.99 0.35
C ASN A 119 -29.04 10.33 -0.31
N PRO A 120 -29.01 11.33 -1.21
CA PRO A 120 -27.76 11.77 -1.81
C PRO A 120 -26.82 12.37 -0.75
N LEU A 121 -25.52 12.06 -0.86
CA LEU A 121 -24.50 12.59 0.04
C LEU A 121 -24.10 14.02 -0.37
N GLU A 122 -24.49 15.02 0.42
CA GLU A 122 -24.31 16.45 0.10
C GLU A 122 -22.83 16.85 -0.12
N GLU A 123 -21.92 16.44 0.78
CA GLU A 123 -20.49 16.81 0.70
C GLU A 123 -19.63 15.78 -0.02
N ARG A 124 -20.24 14.93 -0.85
CA ARG A 124 -19.58 13.79 -1.51
C ARG A 124 -18.23 14.15 -2.13
N GLU A 125 -18.17 15.21 -2.93
CA GLU A 125 -16.94 15.56 -3.66
C GLU A 125 -15.82 16.06 -2.74
N ASN A 126 -16.15 16.80 -1.68
CA ASN A 126 -15.16 17.25 -0.69
C ASN A 126 -14.59 16.06 0.10
N ILE A 127 -15.45 15.14 0.52
CA ILE A 127 -15.04 13.90 1.21
C ILE A 127 -14.17 13.06 0.27
N ARG A 128 -14.58 12.88 -1.00
CA ARG A 128 -13.79 12.12 -2.00
C ARG A 128 -12.42 12.73 -2.26
N ARG A 129 -12.30 14.05 -2.34
CA ARG A 129 -11.01 14.73 -2.50
C ARG A 129 -10.12 14.52 -1.28
N SER A 130 -10.69 14.62 -0.08
CA SER A 130 -9.97 14.38 1.18
C SER A 130 -9.47 12.93 1.27
N ILE A 131 -10.32 11.95 0.96
CA ILE A 131 -9.93 10.54 0.84
C ILE A 131 -8.85 10.37 -0.23
N GLY A 132 -8.99 11.03 -1.39
CA GLY A 132 -8.02 10.99 -2.47
C GLY A 132 -6.64 11.49 -2.04
N ALA A 133 -6.57 12.61 -1.33
CA ALA A 133 -5.35 13.16 -0.76
C ALA A 133 -4.72 12.22 0.27
N ALA A 134 -5.52 11.67 1.19
CA ALA A 134 -5.04 10.70 2.17
C ALA A 134 -4.49 9.42 1.51
N GLN A 135 -5.15 8.93 0.45
CA GLN A 135 -4.68 7.78 -0.33
C GLN A 135 -3.38 8.07 -1.09
N ALA A 136 -3.25 9.27 -1.67
CA ALA A 136 -2.02 9.69 -2.33
C ALA A 136 -0.85 9.79 -1.33
N LEU A 137 -1.09 10.35 -0.15
CA LEU A 137 -0.08 10.40 0.92
C LEU A 137 0.31 8.99 1.39
N ARG A 138 -0.67 8.10 1.57
CA ARG A 138 -0.39 6.69 1.92
C ARG A 138 0.44 6.00 0.84
N LEU A 139 0.11 6.18 -0.44
CA LEU A 139 0.92 5.66 -1.55
C LEU A 139 2.36 6.21 -1.51
N ALA A 140 2.53 7.51 -1.26
CA ALA A 140 3.85 8.12 -1.13
C ALA A 140 4.66 7.53 0.04
N LEU A 141 4.03 7.24 1.19
CA LEU A 141 4.67 6.56 2.32
C LEU A 141 5.09 5.13 1.96
N LEU A 142 4.24 4.37 1.24
CA LEU A 142 4.61 3.04 0.76
C LEU A 142 5.79 3.10 -0.21
N GLN A 143 5.77 4.04 -1.16
CA GLN A 143 6.89 4.28 -2.07
C GLN A 143 8.17 4.64 -1.31
N HIS A 144 8.07 5.47 -0.27
CA HIS A 144 9.19 5.82 0.58
C HIS A 144 9.78 4.57 1.26
N MET A 145 8.94 3.70 1.84
CA MET A 145 9.40 2.44 2.42
C MET A 145 10.09 1.54 1.40
N PHE A 146 9.53 1.43 0.17
CA PHE A 146 10.11 0.61 -0.90
C PHE A 146 11.49 1.12 -1.32
N ILE A 147 11.63 2.44 -1.49
CA ILE A 147 12.93 3.07 -1.77
C ILE A 147 13.90 2.81 -0.61
N LYS A 148 13.47 2.97 0.64
CA LYS A 148 14.34 2.80 1.80
C LYS A 148 14.84 1.37 1.93
N ILE A 149 13.97 0.36 1.78
CA ILE A 149 14.37 -1.04 1.95
C ILE A 149 15.35 -1.50 0.87
N VAL A 150 15.14 -1.15 -0.39
CA VAL A 150 16.10 -1.52 -1.48
C VAL A 150 17.42 -0.78 -1.35
N SER A 151 17.44 0.37 -0.66
CA SER A 151 18.65 1.17 -0.44
C SER A 151 19.49 0.68 0.75
N ILE A 152 18.98 -0.26 1.57
CA ILE A 152 19.76 -0.85 2.65
C ILE A 152 20.92 -1.66 2.04
N PRO A 153 22.16 -1.51 2.55
CA PRO A 153 23.30 -2.31 2.11
C PRO A 153 23.04 -3.82 2.18
N ALA A 154 23.81 -4.62 1.44
CA ALA A 154 23.72 -6.07 1.61
C ALA A 154 24.29 -6.45 2.99
N PHE A 155 23.62 -7.37 3.69
CA PHE A 155 24.16 -8.05 4.87
C PHE A 155 24.46 -9.51 4.51
N SER A 156 25.51 -10.07 5.12
CA SER A 156 25.76 -11.52 5.06
C SER A 156 24.55 -12.26 5.64
N ARG A 157 24.28 -13.50 5.20
CA ARG A 157 23.19 -14.32 5.72
C ARG A 157 23.36 -14.53 7.23
N ALA A 158 22.86 -13.59 8.02
CA ALA A 158 22.76 -13.71 9.45
C ALA A 158 21.44 -14.42 9.75
N ASN A 159 21.51 -15.66 10.26
CA ASN A 159 20.35 -16.41 10.75
C ASN A 159 19.32 -16.84 9.68
N ASP A 160 19.75 -17.48 8.58
CA ASP A 160 18.90 -18.17 7.58
C ASP A 160 17.86 -17.34 6.80
N ILE A 161 17.82 -16.01 6.95
CA ILE A 161 16.90 -15.14 6.21
C ILE A 161 17.68 -14.34 5.15
N SER A 162 17.19 -14.36 3.91
CA SER A 162 17.80 -13.62 2.81
C SER A 162 17.28 -12.18 2.74
N ARG A 163 18.04 -11.31 2.07
CA ARG A 163 17.61 -9.95 1.76
C ARG A 163 16.28 -9.94 0.97
N ASP A 164 16.11 -10.88 0.05
CA ASP A 164 14.91 -10.98 -0.77
C ASP A 164 13.68 -11.33 0.07
N ASP A 165 13.85 -12.13 1.13
CA ASP A 165 12.75 -12.43 2.07
C ASP A 165 12.31 -11.17 2.83
N VAL A 166 13.26 -10.34 3.28
CA VAL A 166 12.96 -9.07 3.95
C VAL A 166 12.30 -8.07 3.00
N LEU A 167 12.74 -8.03 1.73
CA LEU A 167 12.09 -7.23 0.69
C LEU A 167 10.64 -7.67 0.50
N GLU A 168 10.38 -8.97 0.37
CA GLU A 168 9.00 -9.47 0.25
C GLU A 168 8.16 -9.21 1.50
N MET A 169 8.72 -9.26 2.71
CA MET A 169 8.00 -8.83 3.92
C MET A 169 7.53 -7.38 3.79
N VAL A 170 8.38 -6.47 3.31
CA VAL A 170 7.97 -5.07 3.09
C VAL A 170 6.92 -4.95 1.97
N PHE A 171 7.10 -5.66 0.86
CA PHE A 171 6.18 -5.63 -0.28
C PHE A 171 4.81 -6.25 0.02
N THR A 172 4.74 -7.14 1.01
CA THR A 172 3.51 -7.74 1.54
C THR A 172 2.96 -7.02 2.77
N LEU A 173 3.53 -5.86 3.12
CA LEU A 173 3.15 -5.01 4.27
C LEU A 173 3.33 -5.67 5.65
N ARG A 174 4.14 -6.73 5.74
CA ARG A 174 4.62 -7.32 7.01
C ARG A 174 5.79 -6.50 7.55
N ILE A 175 5.54 -5.20 7.80
CA ILE A 175 6.60 -4.24 8.11
C ILE A 175 7.25 -4.54 9.46
N GLU A 176 6.48 -4.93 10.47
CA GLU A 176 7.02 -5.25 11.80
C GLU A 176 8.00 -6.43 11.76
N ASP A 177 7.65 -7.49 11.02
CA ASP A 177 8.53 -8.64 10.79
C ASP A 177 9.82 -8.19 10.09
N ALA A 178 9.71 -7.40 9.03
CA ALA A 178 10.87 -6.87 8.31
C ALA A 178 11.78 -6.03 9.22
N LEU A 179 11.20 -5.13 10.03
CA LEU A 179 11.94 -4.30 10.98
C LEU A 179 12.66 -5.14 12.04
N ALA A 180 12.01 -6.20 12.54
CA ALA A 180 12.64 -7.11 13.50
C ALA A 180 13.86 -7.83 12.88
N GLN A 181 13.74 -8.30 11.64
CA GLN A 181 14.88 -8.92 10.94
C GLN A 181 16.01 -7.92 10.65
N LEU A 182 15.68 -6.70 10.23
CA LEU A 182 16.68 -5.66 9.95
C LEU A 182 17.43 -5.24 11.22
N ARG A 183 16.73 -5.08 12.36
CA ARG A 183 17.37 -4.75 13.64
C ARG A 183 18.29 -5.87 14.14
N ARG A 184 17.96 -7.12 13.82
CA ARG A 184 18.81 -8.28 14.12
C ARG A 184 20.03 -8.35 13.21
N ALA A 185 19.87 -8.00 11.93
CA ALA A 185 20.97 -7.97 10.95
C ALA A 185 21.92 -6.78 11.17
N TYR A 186 21.41 -5.68 11.72
CA TYR A 186 22.15 -4.44 12.02
C TYR A 186 22.02 -4.07 13.51
N PRO A 187 22.62 -4.85 14.42
CA PRO A 187 22.55 -4.59 15.85
C PRO A 187 23.29 -3.30 16.21
N THR A 188 22.69 -2.43 17.01
CA THR A 188 23.35 -1.22 17.54
C THR A 188 24.08 -1.48 18.85
N ASP A 189 23.68 -2.50 19.59
CA ASP A 189 24.36 -2.95 20.81
C ASP A 189 25.23 -4.17 20.48
N TYR A 190 26.55 -3.99 20.50
CA TYR A 190 27.52 -5.08 20.31
C TYR A 190 28.64 -4.94 21.34
N PRO A 191 29.23 -6.07 21.79
CA PRO A 191 30.33 -6.06 22.74
C PRO A 191 31.48 -5.20 22.20
N GLN A 192 31.89 -4.19 22.96
CA GLN A 192 33.06 -3.39 22.67
C GLN A 192 34.32 -4.15 23.08
N ILE A 193 35.46 -3.85 22.46
CA ILE A 193 36.76 -4.40 22.88
C ILE A 193 37.03 -4.05 24.36
N THR A 194 36.56 -2.88 24.82
CA THR A 194 36.61 -2.44 26.23
C THR A 194 35.78 -3.29 27.18
N ASP A 195 34.84 -4.09 26.68
CA ASP A 195 34.04 -5.02 27.48
C ASP A 195 34.81 -6.31 27.80
N PHE A 196 36.01 -6.48 27.22
CA PHE A 196 36.88 -7.62 27.45
C PHE A 196 38.19 -7.19 28.11
N ALA A 197 38.67 -7.98 29.07
CA ALA A 197 39.98 -7.78 29.69
C ALA A 197 41.09 -8.23 28.71
N VAL A 198 41.46 -7.37 27.78
CA VAL A 198 42.52 -7.60 26.79
C VAL A 198 43.64 -6.61 27.02
N ASP A 199 44.81 -7.12 27.42
CA ASP A 199 46.00 -6.30 27.72
C ASP A 199 46.85 -5.96 26.46
N MET A 200 46.52 -6.56 25.31
CA MET A 200 47.19 -6.32 24.03
C MET A 200 46.51 -5.20 23.24
N PRO A 201 47.25 -4.17 22.78
CA PRO A 201 46.71 -3.16 21.87
C PRO A 201 46.21 -3.80 20.57
N SER A 202 45.05 -3.35 20.06
CA SER A 202 44.54 -3.76 18.75
C SER A 202 45.23 -2.95 17.64
N ASP A 203 45.93 -3.63 16.74
CA ASP A 203 46.46 -3.05 15.49
C ASP A 203 45.42 -2.98 14.36
N TYR A 204 44.22 -3.53 14.59
CA TYR A 204 43.12 -3.48 13.62
C TYR A 204 42.45 -2.10 13.68
N PRO A 205 42.20 -1.43 12.54
CA PRO A 205 41.49 -0.16 12.55
C PRO A 205 40.13 -0.34 13.22
N GLU A 206 39.85 0.49 14.22
CA GLU A 206 38.53 0.56 14.85
C GLU A 206 37.51 1.03 13.81
N SER A 207 36.99 0.09 13.02
CA SER A 207 35.78 0.24 12.24
C SER A 207 34.61 0.24 13.23
N GLY A 208 34.53 1.28 14.07
CA GLY A 208 33.51 1.42 15.10
C GLY A 208 32.13 1.26 14.49
N GLY A 209 31.27 0.47 15.13
CA GLY A 209 29.89 0.22 14.68
C GLY A 209 28.94 1.43 14.70
N GLN A 210 29.49 2.65 14.63
CA GLN A 210 28.82 3.84 14.10
C GLN A 210 28.14 3.56 12.74
N GLY A 211 28.68 2.61 11.94
CA GLY A 211 28.09 2.23 10.65
C GLY A 211 26.67 1.66 10.74
N TYR A 212 26.35 0.87 11.76
CA TYR A 212 25.01 0.27 11.92
C TYR A 212 24.00 1.26 12.51
N GLU A 213 24.44 2.16 13.38
CA GLU A 213 23.60 3.28 13.84
C GLU A 213 23.18 4.18 12.68
N LEU A 214 24.10 4.49 11.74
CA LEU A 214 23.79 5.24 10.53
C LEU A 214 22.77 4.51 9.65
N ILE A 215 22.92 3.20 9.45
CA ILE A 215 21.96 2.39 8.68
C ILE A 215 20.57 2.42 9.34
N ARG A 216 20.52 2.30 10.67
CA ARG A 216 19.27 2.34 11.42
C ARG A 216 18.57 3.69 11.26
N ARG A 217 19.30 4.78 11.50
CA ARG A 217 18.80 6.16 11.39
C ARG A 217 18.34 6.51 9.97
N ASP A 218 19.11 6.11 8.96
CA ASP A 218 18.91 6.57 7.58
C ASP A 218 17.93 5.69 6.78
N TYR A 219 17.72 4.43 7.20
CA TYR A 219 16.84 3.49 6.50
C TYR A 219 15.78 2.81 7.37
N ILE A 220 16.14 2.23 8.53
CA ILE A 220 15.21 1.42 9.34
C ILE A 220 14.16 2.31 10.04
N ASP A 221 14.58 3.34 10.77
CA ASP A 221 13.68 4.22 11.51
C ASP A 221 12.74 5.04 10.60
N PRO A 222 13.16 5.49 9.39
CA PRO A 222 12.23 6.05 8.40
C PRO A 222 11.15 5.06 7.93
N ILE A 223 11.46 3.77 7.79
CA ILE A 223 10.46 2.75 7.43
C ILE A 223 9.43 2.60 8.53
N GLU A 224 9.87 2.51 9.79
CA GLU A 224 8.97 2.44 10.95
C GLU A 224 8.02 3.63 11.03
N ARG A 225 8.57 4.85 10.97
CA ARG A 225 7.76 6.09 10.98
C ARG A 225 6.77 6.15 9.81
N ALA A 226 7.20 5.75 8.62
CA ALA A 226 6.31 5.73 7.45
C ALA A 226 5.17 4.70 7.61
N ASN A 227 5.45 3.55 8.22
CA ASN A 227 4.44 2.53 8.52
C ASN A 227 3.40 3.04 9.54
N GLU A 228 3.84 3.64 10.65
CA GLU A 228 2.93 4.21 11.65
C GLU A 228 1.99 5.26 11.04
N LEU A 229 2.52 6.16 10.21
CA LEU A 229 1.71 7.15 9.50
C LEU A 229 0.75 6.51 8.49
N ALA A 230 1.20 5.47 7.78
CA ALA A 230 0.36 4.74 6.84
C ALA A 230 -0.80 4.01 7.54
N LEU A 231 -0.58 3.46 8.74
CA LEU A 231 -1.62 2.86 9.57
C LEU A 231 -2.63 3.91 10.05
N ARG A 232 -2.16 5.05 10.58
CA ARG A 232 -3.05 6.17 10.99
C ARG A 232 -3.90 6.68 9.83
N LEU A 233 -3.31 6.85 8.65
CA LEU A 233 -4.07 7.23 7.44
C LEU A 233 -5.09 6.17 7.04
N SER A 234 -4.76 4.88 7.20
CA SER A 234 -5.69 3.79 6.92
C SER A 234 -6.92 3.87 7.81
N THR A 235 -6.75 4.12 9.11
CA THR A 235 -7.85 4.34 10.06
C THR A 235 -8.67 5.58 9.68
N SER A 236 -8.03 6.70 9.38
CA SER A 236 -8.74 7.93 8.96
C SER A 236 -9.55 7.72 7.69
N ILE A 237 -9.02 6.96 6.72
CA ILE A 237 -9.76 6.61 5.51
C ILE A 237 -10.92 5.66 5.84
N ALA A 238 -10.72 4.65 6.68
CA ALA A 238 -11.78 3.71 7.08
C ALA A 238 -12.95 4.42 7.76
N ASN A 239 -12.64 5.36 8.66
CA ASN A 239 -13.64 6.21 9.32
C ASN A 239 -14.45 7.03 8.30
N ALA A 240 -13.82 7.54 7.24
CA ALA A 240 -14.54 8.26 6.18
C ALA A 240 -15.53 7.37 5.40
N PHE A 241 -15.34 6.04 5.39
CA PHE A 241 -16.29 5.07 4.83
C PHE A 241 -17.32 4.57 5.86
N GLY A 242 -17.27 5.02 7.12
CA GLY A 242 -18.10 4.50 8.21
C GLY A 242 -17.73 3.07 8.62
N ALA A 243 -16.54 2.59 8.23
CA ALA A 243 -16.04 1.29 8.63
C ALA A 243 -15.35 1.42 10.00
N HIS A 244 -16.10 1.11 11.06
CA HIS A 244 -15.59 1.08 12.43
C HIS A 244 -15.12 -0.34 12.77
N GLY A 245 -13.85 -0.48 13.13
CA GLY A 245 -13.21 -1.75 13.47
C GLY A 245 -11.71 -1.59 13.70
#